data_AF-A0A2N9KAI9-F1
#
_entry.id   AF-A0A2N9KAI9-F1
#
_cell.length_a   1.000
_cell.length_b   1.000
_cell.length_c   1.000
_cell.angle_alpha   90.00
_cell.angle_beta   90.00
_cell.angle_gamma   90.00
#
_symmetry.space_group_name_H-M   'P 1'
#
loop_
_entity.id
_entity.type
_entity.pdbx_description
1 polymer ?
#
loop_
_entity_poly.entity_id
_entity_poly.type
_entity_poly.pdbx_seq_one_letter_code
_entity_poly.pdbx_strand_id
1 'polypeptide(L)'
;MDSIHLSPRLAAVASFVPKGARLADIGSDHAYLPANLLINNKISFAIAGEVAKGPYENAQHEIVRRSLTTQLEARLANGLAAIKDEDHIDTVTIAGMGGVLITDILEAGFSKAKRFETLILQPNTDEHIVRTWLNNHQYKINDEVIEQEDNHFYEIMVATEGTQSLSSLDKKFGPVLRKQKTSVFVAKWQKELDRIDTIFENLEFAGKADSPIYQEWKNKYQQIQEVIK
;
A
#
# COMPACT_ATOMS: atom_id res chain seq x y z
N MET A 1 -11.16 -2.60 -15.27
CA MET A 1 -10.08 -1.59 -15.20
C MET A 1 -9.23 -1.72 -16.45
N ASP A 2 -8.70 -0.61 -16.96
CA ASP A 2 -7.61 -0.60 -17.94
C ASP A 2 -6.70 0.62 -17.73
N SER A 3 -5.72 0.80 -18.60
CA SER A 3 -4.81 1.96 -18.60
C SER A 3 -5.49 3.32 -18.87
N ILE A 4 -6.80 3.36 -19.17
CA ILE A 4 -7.59 4.61 -19.28
C ILE A 4 -8.42 4.81 -18.00
N HIS A 5 -9.08 3.76 -17.53
CA HIS A 5 -9.99 3.76 -16.39
C HIS A 5 -9.44 2.88 -15.26
N LEU A 6 -8.64 3.50 -14.40
CA LEU A 6 -8.17 2.89 -13.15
C LEU A 6 -9.35 2.61 -12.20
N SER A 7 -9.26 1.56 -11.39
CA SER A 7 -10.24 1.34 -10.32
C SER A 7 -10.05 2.40 -9.23
N PRO A 8 -11.05 2.61 -8.36
CA PRO A 8 -10.94 3.56 -7.25
C PRO A 8 -9.63 3.39 -6.45
N ARG A 9 -9.24 2.15 -6.15
CA ARG A 9 -7.98 1.83 -5.47
C ARG A 9 -6.74 2.36 -6.21
N LEU A 10 -6.58 2.01 -7.50
CA LEU A 10 -5.42 2.47 -8.27
C LEU A 10 -5.49 3.96 -8.62
N ALA A 11 -6.69 4.53 -8.75
CA ALA A 11 -6.87 5.97 -8.94
C ALA A 11 -6.41 6.76 -7.71
N ALA A 12 -6.68 6.25 -6.50
CA ALA A 12 -6.18 6.83 -5.26
C ALA A 12 -4.65 6.70 -5.13
N VAL A 13 -4.06 5.57 -5.52
CA VAL A 13 -2.59 5.45 -5.63
C VAL A 13 -2.05 6.48 -6.63
N ALA A 14 -2.65 6.55 -7.82
CA ALA A 14 -2.27 7.47 -8.88
C ALA A 14 -2.36 8.93 -8.43
N SER A 15 -3.33 9.31 -7.59
CA SER A 15 -3.49 10.71 -7.15
C SER A 15 -2.29 11.22 -6.36
N PHE A 16 -1.61 10.36 -5.61
CA PHE A 16 -0.43 10.73 -4.80
C PHE A 16 0.88 10.78 -5.57
N VAL A 17 0.94 10.25 -6.79
CA VAL A 17 2.18 10.31 -7.60
C VAL A 17 2.51 11.78 -7.89
N PRO A 18 3.73 12.27 -7.58
CA PRO A 18 4.12 13.65 -7.88
C PRO A 18 4.10 13.94 -9.37
N LYS A 19 3.76 15.19 -9.74
CA LYS A 19 3.81 15.62 -11.14
C LYS A 19 5.26 15.65 -11.63
N GLY A 20 5.52 15.04 -12.78
CA GLY A 20 6.84 14.95 -13.40
C GLY A 20 7.73 13.80 -12.88
N ALA A 21 7.25 13.04 -11.90
CA ALA A 21 7.98 11.93 -11.29
C ALA A 21 8.54 10.93 -12.30
N ARG A 22 9.62 10.28 -11.93
CA ARG A 22 10.14 9.06 -12.56
C ARG A 22 9.76 7.89 -11.66
N LEU A 23 8.80 7.09 -12.13
CA LEU A 23 8.09 6.11 -11.32
C LEU A 23 8.66 4.70 -11.49
N ALA A 24 8.73 3.90 -10.42
CA ALA A 24 8.78 2.45 -10.53
C ALA A 24 7.55 1.83 -9.86
N ASP A 25 6.77 1.07 -10.63
CA ASP A 25 5.62 0.33 -10.15
C ASP A 25 6.00 -1.15 -10.02
N ILE A 26 6.02 -1.66 -8.78
CA ILE A 26 6.53 -2.99 -8.45
C ILE A 26 5.37 -3.97 -8.26
N GLY A 27 5.38 -5.05 -9.06
CA GLY A 27 4.28 -6.00 -9.21
C GLY A 27 3.07 -5.33 -9.85
N SER A 28 3.30 -4.72 -11.01
CA SER A 28 2.30 -3.91 -11.69
C SER A 28 1.15 -4.77 -12.21
N ASP A 29 -0.07 -4.31 -11.97
CA ASP A 29 -1.26 -4.92 -12.57
C ASP A 29 -1.32 -4.54 -14.06
N HIS A 30 -0.74 -5.37 -14.92
CA HIS A 30 -0.68 -5.19 -16.37
C HIS A 30 -0.06 -3.85 -16.86
N ALA A 31 0.77 -3.20 -16.05
CA ALA A 31 1.30 -1.85 -16.32
C ALA A 31 0.22 -0.75 -16.43
N TYR A 32 -1.00 -0.98 -15.93
CA TYR A 32 -2.10 -0.01 -16.08
C TYR A 32 -1.85 1.30 -15.34
N LEU A 33 -1.33 1.25 -14.10
CA LEU A 33 -1.01 2.45 -13.33
C LEU A 33 0.04 3.33 -14.04
N PRO A 34 1.25 2.85 -14.37
CA PRO A 34 2.25 3.67 -15.03
C PRO A 34 1.82 4.11 -16.44
N ALA A 35 1.13 3.26 -17.20
CA ALA A 35 0.61 3.64 -18.51
C ALA A 35 -0.43 4.78 -18.41
N ASN A 36 -1.36 4.70 -17.45
CA ASN A 36 -2.36 5.74 -17.22
C ASN A 36 -1.71 7.08 -16.87
N LEU A 37 -0.71 7.06 -15.99
CA LEU A 37 -0.01 8.27 -15.56
C LEU A 37 0.75 8.92 -16.72
N LEU A 38 1.35 8.13 -17.62
CA LEU A 38 2.03 8.64 -18.82
C LEU A 38 1.05 9.20 -19.85
N ILE A 39 -0.06 8.49 -20.14
CA ILE A 39 -1.11 8.96 -21.07
C ILE A 39 -1.66 10.31 -20.61
N ASN A 40 -1.80 10.51 -19.30
CA ASN A 40 -2.28 11.75 -18.71
C ASN A 40 -1.17 12.80 -18.47
N ASN A 41 0.05 12.58 -18.98
CA ASN A 41 1.20 13.48 -18.81
C ASN A 41 1.51 13.84 -17.35
N LYS A 42 1.20 12.92 -16.42
CA LYS A 42 1.42 13.13 -14.98
C LYS A 42 2.85 12.80 -14.59
N ILE A 43 3.47 11.80 -15.21
CA ILE A 43 4.86 11.38 -14.96
C ILE A 43 5.69 11.50 -16.24
N SER A 44 7.01 11.47 -16.11
CA SER A 44 7.96 11.62 -17.24
C SER A 44 8.56 10.30 -17.73
N PHE A 45 8.58 9.29 -16.87
CA PHE A 45 9.13 7.97 -17.15
C PHE A 45 8.58 6.96 -16.14
N ALA A 46 8.49 5.69 -16.54
CA ALA A 46 8.15 4.62 -15.61
C ALA A 46 8.84 3.28 -15.90
N ILE A 47 9.02 2.49 -14.85
CA ILE A 47 9.38 1.07 -14.90
C ILE A 47 8.21 0.26 -14.32
N ALA A 48 7.78 -0.78 -15.03
CA ALA A 48 6.90 -1.81 -14.50
C ALA A 48 7.74 -3.05 -14.13
N GLY A 49 7.94 -3.31 -12.84
CA GLY A 49 8.74 -4.43 -12.35
C GLY A 49 7.89 -5.67 -12.09
N GLU A 50 8.16 -6.77 -12.79
CA GLU A 50 7.42 -8.02 -12.67
C GLU A 50 8.31 -9.17 -12.24
N VAL A 51 7.84 -10.05 -11.34
CA VAL A 51 8.64 -11.21 -10.89
C VAL A 51 8.44 -12.45 -11.78
N ALA A 52 7.32 -12.51 -12.50
CA ALA A 52 6.91 -13.68 -13.29
C ALA A 52 6.76 -13.33 -14.77
N LYS A 53 7.07 -14.31 -15.63
CA LYS A 53 7.06 -14.15 -17.09
C LYS A 53 5.69 -13.75 -17.66
N GLY A 54 4.61 -14.34 -17.16
CA GLY A 54 3.26 -14.03 -17.64
C GLY A 54 2.86 -12.56 -17.41
N PRO A 55 2.88 -12.05 -16.15
CA PRO A 55 2.67 -10.63 -15.87
C PRO A 55 3.60 -9.70 -16.65
N TYR A 56 4.89 -10.06 -16.77
CA TYR A 56 5.85 -9.32 -17.58
C TYR A 56 5.45 -9.20 -19.04
N GLU A 57 5.07 -10.31 -19.70
CA GLU A 57 4.62 -10.33 -21.09
C GLU A 57 3.35 -9.49 -21.27
N ASN A 58 2.43 -9.55 -20.30
CA ASN A 58 1.22 -8.73 -20.32
C ASN A 58 1.54 -7.22 -20.24
N ALA A 59 2.45 -6.82 -19.35
CA ALA A 59 2.92 -5.45 -19.24
C ALA A 59 3.57 -4.98 -20.56
N GLN A 60 4.44 -5.80 -21.17
CA GLN A 60 5.05 -5.49 -22.47
C GLN A 60 4.01 -5.29 -23.57
N HIS A 61 3.00 -6.15 -23.65
CA HIS A 61 1.93 -6.02 -24.63
C HIS A 61 1.16 -4.70 -24.47
N GLU A 62 0.83 -4.30 -23.24
CA GLU A 62 0.13 -3.04 -22.98
C GLU A 62 1.00 -1.82 -23.35
N ILE A 63 2.29 -1.85 -23.02
CA ILE A 63 3.25 -0.79 -23.39
C ILE A 63 3.29 -0.56 -24.90
N VAL A 64 3.41 -1.64 -25.67
CA VAL A 64 3.43 -1.59 -27.14
C VAL A 64 2.08 -1.10 -27.68
N ARG A 65 0.98 -1.65 -27.18
CA ARG A 65 -0.39 -1.30 -27.57
C ARG A 65 -0.67 0.20 -27.37
N ARG A 66 -0.10 0.81 -26.32
CA ARG A 66 -0.24 2.24 -26.02
C ARG A 66 0.86 3.12 -26.62
N SER A 67 1.80 2.54 -27.36
CA SER A 67 2.94 3.24 -27.95
C SER A 67 3.78 4.01 -26.92
N LEU A 68 3.97 3.42 -25.73
CA LEU A 68 4.70 4.01 -24.60
C LEU A 68 6.14 3.50 -24.49
N THR A 69 6.66 2.78 -25.48
CA THR A 69 7.96 2.09 -25.43
C THR A 69 9.17 3.00 -25.19
N THR A 70 9.04 4.31 -25.39
CA THR A 70 10.10 5.30 -25.11
C THR A 70 10.07 5.84 -23.68
N GLN A 71 8.97 5.65 -22.95
CA GLN A 71 8.74 6.25 -21.62
C GLN A 71 8.39 5.22 -20.55
N LEU A 72 7.99 4.00 -20.93
CA LEU A 72 7.64 2.91 -20.04
C LEU A 72 8.39 1.64 -20.42
N GLU A 73 9.12 1.07 -19.47
CA GLU A 73 9.85 -0.18 -19.63
C GLU A 73 9.32 -1.23 -18.65
N ALA A 74 8.94 -2.41 -19.16
CA ALA A 74 8.68 -3.56 -18.30
C ALA A 74 10.00 -4.31 -18.04
N ARG A 75 10.24 -4.75 -16.81
CA ARG A 75 11.44 -5.50 -16.42
C ARG A 75 11.08 -6.73 -15.60
N LEU A 76 11.59 -7.88 -16.02
CA LEU A 76 11.46 -9.13 -15.28
C LEU A 76 12.50 -9.19 -14.15
N ALA A 77 12.11 -8.83 -12.93
CA ALA A 77 12.97 -8.80 -11.76
C ALA A 77 12.17 -8.95 -10.45
N ASN A 78 12.83 -9.43 -9.40
CA ASN A 78 12.19 -9.54 -8.09
C ASN A 78 12.23 -8.20 -7.32
N GLY A 79 11.06 -7.61 -7.11
CA GLY A 79 10.91 -6.40 -6.30
C GLY A 79 11.72 -5.22 -6.82
N LEU A 80 12.39 -4.50 -5.91
CA LEU A 80 13.22 -3.34 -6.24
C LEU A 80 14.46 -3.67 -7.09
N ALA A 81 14.75 -4.94 -7.39
CA ALA A 81 15.80 -5.30 -8.35
C ALA A 81 15.49 -4.84 -9.78
N ALA A 82 14.23 -4.49 -10.09
CA ALA A 82 13.84 -3.92 -11.38
C ALA A 82 14.48 -2.54 -11.64
N ILE A 83 14.86 -1.81 -10.59
CA ILE A 83 15.37 -0.43 -10.68
C ILE A 83 16.91 -0.44 -10.75
N LYS A 84 17.49 0.41 -11.57
CA LYS A 84 18.93 0.66 -11.69
C LYS A 84 19.21 2.15 -11.43
N ASP A 85 20.45 2.48 -11.12
CA ASP A 85 20.83 3.85 -10.73
C ASP A 85 20.67 4.83 -11.90
N GLU A 86 20.94 4.39 -13.13
CA GLU A 86 20.76 5.18 -14.35
C GLU A 86 19.30 5.53 -14.67
N ASP A 87 18.34 4.85 -14.01
CA ASP A 87 16.93 5.14 -14.23
C ASP A 87 16.48 6.42 -13.55
N HIS A 88 17.21 6.89 -12.54
CA HIS A 88 16.87 8.07 -11.74
C HIS A 88 15.42 8.05 -11.22
N ILE A 89 14.99 6.90 -10.68
CA ILE A 89 13.66 6.75 -10.09
C ILE A 89 13.59 7.55 -8.78
N ASP A 90 12.57 8.40 -8.66
CA ASP A 90 12.30 9.21 -7.46
C ASP A 90 11.09 8.69 -6.66
N THR A 91 10.15 8.03 -7.34
CA THR A 91 8.88 7.59 -6.77
C THR A 91 8.69 6.09 -6.98
N VAL A 92 8.30 5.36 -5.94
CA VAL A 92 8.00 3.93 -6.02
C VAL A 92 6.56 3.66 -5.58
N THR A 93 5.83 2.90 -6.37
CA THR A 93 4.52 2.34 -6.02
C THR A 93 4.65 0.84 -5.77
N ILE A 94 4.07 0.37 -4.67
CA ILE A 94 3.87 -1.07 -4.40
C ILE A 94 2.43 -1.25 -3.91
N ALA A 95 1.57 -1.81 -4.75
CA ALA A 95 0.15 -1.93 -4.49
C ALA A 95 -0.35 -3.36 -4.67
N GLY A 96 -1.41 -3.72 -3.94
CA GLY A 96 -2.08 -5.01 -4.09
C GLY A 96 -1.35 -6.20 -3.46
N MET A 97 -0.38 -5.97 -2.57
CA MET A 97 0.39 -7.01 -1.89
C MET A 97 0.11 -7.04 -0.38
N GLY A 98 0.39 -8.15 0.30
CA GLY A 98 0.36 -8.20 1.77
C GLY A 98 1.50 -7.36 2.38
N GLY A 99 1.27 -6.78 3.55
CA GLY A 99 2.21 -5.86 4.19
C GLY A 99 3.59 -6.48 4.45
N VAL A 100 3.65 -7.77 4.81
CA VAL A 100 4.91 -8.52 4.97
C VAL A 100 5.73 -8.52 3.67
N LEU A 101 5.10 -8.87 2.55
CA LEU A 101 5.77 -8.91 1.25
C LEU A 101 6.25 -7.53 0.81
N ILE A 102 5.43 -6.49 1.04
CA ILE A 102 5.85 -5.10 0.78
C ILE A 102 7.11 -4.78 1.57
N THR A 103 7.15 -5.09 2.86
CA THR A 103 8.35 -4.83 3.68
C THR A 103 9.56 -5.66 3.28
N ASP A 104 9.38 -6.90 2.83
CA ASP A 104 10.49 -7.74 2.33
C ASP A 104 11.09 -7.14 1.05
N ILE A 105 10.24 -6.66 0.14
CA ILE A 105 10.66 -5.99 -1.10
C ILE A 105 11.45 -4.71 -0.77
N LEU A 106 10.91 -3.89 0.14
CA LEU A 106 11.54 -2.64 0.58
C LEU A 106 12.87 -2.92 1.28
N GLU A 107 12.92 -3.90 2.19
CA GLU A 107 14.12 -4.29 2.92
C GLU A 107 15.24 -4.77 1.99
N ALA A 108 14.90 -5.61 1.02
CA ALA A 108 15.86 -6.12 0.04
C ALA A 108 16.48 -5.00 -0.81
N GLY A 109 15.71 -3.96 -1.15
CA GLY A 109 16.22 -2.76 -1.80
C GLY A 109 17.00 -1.86 -0.85
N PHE A 110 16.51 -1.67 0.37
CA PHE A 110 17.13 -0.83 1.39
C PHE A 110 18.52 -1.32 1.76
N SER A 111 18.68 -2.64 1.93
CA SER A 111 19.96 -3.33 2.15
C SER A 111 20.97 -3.14 1.01
N LYS A 112 20.51 -2.77 -0.19
CA LYS A 112 21.35 -2.43 -1.35
C LYS A 112 21.48 -0.92 -1.56
N ALA A 113 21.31 -0.13 -0.51
CA ALA A 113 21.38 1.32 -0.52
C ALA A 113 20.35 2.02 -1.44
N LYS A 114 19.30 1.34 -1.89
CA LYS A 114 18.22 1.99 -2.65
C LYS A 114 17.35 2.81 -1.72
N ARG A 115 17.21 4.10 -2.02
CA ARG A 115 16.33 5.04 -1.34
C ARG A 115 15.59 5.84 -2.40
N PHE A 116 14.36 6.23 -2.09
CA PHE A 116 13.49 6.92 -3.01
C PHE A 116 12.86 8.10 -2.28
N GLU A 117 12.67 9.21 -2.97
CA GLU A 117 12.07 10.40 -2.35
C GLU A 117 10.65 10.12 -1.88
N THR A 118 9.88 9.37 -2.66
CA THR A 118 8.48 9.06 -2.37
C THR A 118 8.18 7.56 -2.49
N LEU A 119 7.59 6.99 -1.44
CA LEU A 119 7.01 5.65 -1.43
C LEU A 119 5.48 5.78 -1.33
N ILE A 120 4.76 5.14 -2.24
CA ILE A 120 3.30 5.05 -2.23
C ILE A 120 2.94 3.57 -2.10
N LEU A 121 2.46 3.18 -0.92
CA LEU A 121 2.33 1.78 -0.53
C LEU A 121 0.86 1.47 -0.25
N GLN A 122 0.34 0.44 -0.90
CA GLN A 122 -1.02 -0.07 -0.68
C GLN A 122 -0.95 -1.55 -0.28
N PRO A 123 -0.80 -1.84 1.02
CA PRO A 123 -0.98 -3.19 1.54
C PRO A 123 -2.46 -3.62 1.52
N ASN A 124 -2.72 -4.88 1.15
CA ASN A 124 -4.03 -5.51 1.30
C ASN A 124 -4.29 -6.03 2.71
N THR A 125 -3.21 -6.32 3.46
CA THR A 125 -3.21 -6.82 4.84
C THR A 125 -1.99 -6.29 5.57
N ASP A 126 -1.97 -6.39 6.89
CA ASP A 126 -0.79 -6.14 7.73
C ASP A 126 -0.21 -4.73 7.59
N GLU A 127 -1.09 -3.72 7.48
CA GLU A 127 -0.74 -2.32 7.26
C GLU A 127 0.16 -1.77 8.37
N HIS A 128 -0.03 -2.26 9.59
CA HIS A 128 0.81 -1.95 10.75
C HIS A 128 2.28 -2.39 10.60
N ILE A 129 2.55 -3.46 9.84
CA ILE A 129 3.90 -3.92 9.55
C ILE A 129 4.59 -2.92 8.63
N VAL A 130 3.89 -2.45 7.59
CA VAL A 130 4.39 -1.43 6.66
C VAL A 130 4.69 -0.12 7.42
N ARG A 131 3.78 0.37 8.25
CA ARG A 131 4.01 1.58 9.07
C ARG A 131 5.21 1.43 10.01
N THR A 132 5.38 0.26 10.60
CA THR A 132 6.51 -0.03 11.48
C THR A 132 7.82 -0.01 10.71
N TRP A 133 7.85 -0.63 9.53
CA TRP A 133 9.02 -0.61 8.65
C TRP A 133 9.40 0.82 8.25
N LEU A 134 8.43 1.62 7.79
CA LEU A 134 8.66 3.02 7.41
C LEU A 134 9.28 3.82 8.58
N ASN A 135 8.69 3.72 9.77
CA ASN A 135 9.19 4.39 10.97
C ASN A 135 10.64 3.98 11.33
N ASN A 136 10.98 2.70 11.17
CA ASN A 136 12.31 2.18 11.49
C ASN A 136 13.37 2.55 10.44
N HIS A 137 12.96 2.82 9.20
CA HIS A 137 13.83 3.09 8.06
C HIS A 137 13.88 4.56 7.66
N GLN A 138 13.54 5.47 8.58
CA GLN A 138 13.57 6.91 8.35
C GLN A 138 12.72 7.34 7.15
N TYR A 139 11.54 6.72 7.03
CA TYR A 139 10.47 7.22 6.18
C TYR A 139 9.33 7.76 7.05
N LYS A 140 8.98 9.03 6.81
CA LYS A 140 7.88 9.71 7.46
C LYS A 140 6.60 9.55 6.64
N ILE A 141 5.52 9.13 7.29
CA ILE A 141 4.19 9.07 6.67
C ILE A 141 3.65 10.50 6.62
N ASN A 142 3.50 11.04 5.41
CA ASN A 142 3.02 12.40 5.19
C ASN A 142 1.52 12.44 4.92
N ASP A 143 1.00 11.40 4.27
CA ASP A 143 -0.42 11.28 3.96
C ASP A 143 -0.87 9.82 3.99
N GLU A 144 -2.15 9.62 4.25
CA GLU A 144 -2.81 8.34 4.13
C GLU A 144 -4.25 8.55 3.67
N VAL A 145 -4.76 7.64 2.84
CA VAL A 145 -6.18 7.56 2.52
C VAL A 145 -6.66 6.13 2.71
N ILE A 146 -7.95 6.00 2.99
CA ILE A 146 -8.63 4.71 3.00
C ILE A 146 -9.81 4.78 2.05
N GLU A 147 -9.83 3.85 1.09
CA GLU A 147 -10.89 3.72 0.10
C GLU A 147 -11.65 2.41 0.30
N GLN A 148 -12.93 2.43 -0.05
CA GLN A 148 -13.76 1.22 -0.09
C GLN A 148 -14.10 0.90 -1.54
N GLU A 149 -13.75 -0.31 -1.96
CA GLU A 149 -14.16 -0.86 -3.25
C GLU A 149 -14.80 -2.24 -2.98
N ASP A 150 -16.08 -2.35 -3.36
CA ASP A 150 -16.98 -3.44 -2.95
C ASP A 150 -16.99 -3.65 -1.42
N ASN A 151 -16.61 -4.86 -0.97
CA ASN A 151 -16.56 -5.25 0.44
C ASN A 151 -15.16 -5.14 1.05
N HIS A 152 -14.21 -4.56 0.33
CA HIS A 152 -12.81 -4.44 0.74
C HIS A 152 -12.45 -2.99 1.07
N PHE A 153 -11.57 -2.85 2.06
CA PHE A 153 -11.01 -1.57 2.49
C PHE A 153 -9.53 -1.53 2.15
N TYR A 154 -9.11 -0.51 1.43
CA TYR A 154 -7.74 -0.35 0.97
C TYR A 154 -7.12 0.88 1.62
N GLU A 155 -6.10 0.68 2.45
CA GLU A 155 -5.29 1.78 2.99
C GLU A 155 -4.11 2.04 2.08
N ILE A 156 -3.89 3.31 1.76
CA ILE A 156 -2.77 3.79 0.96
C ILE A 156 -1.96 4.73 1.84
N MET A 157 -0.66 4.51 1.90
CA MET A 157 0.30 5.30 2.67
C MET A 157 1.26 6.00 1.74
N VAL A 158 1.46 7.30 1.95
CA VAL A 158 2.47 8.10 1.26
C VAL A 158 3.56 8.45 2.26
N ALA A 159 4.79 8.02 1.97
CA ALA A 159 5.92 8.29 2.82
C ALA A 159 7.09 8.87 2.04
N THR A 160 7.82 9.79 2.66
CA THR A 160 9.06 10.35 2.12
C THR A 160 10.18 10.16 3.12
N GLU A 161 11.43 10.37 2.70
CA GLU A 161 12.55 10.40 3.63
C GLU A 161 12.30 11.40 4.77
N GLY A 162 12.56 10.96 6.00
CA GLY A 162 12.33 11.73 7.19
C GLY A 162 12.08 10.88 8.43
N THR A 163 12.36 11.43 9.60
CA THR A 163 12.10 10.76 10.87
C THR A 163 10.72 11.09 11.41
N GLN A 164 10.15 10.14 12.13
CA GLN A 164 8.91 10.29 12.88
C GLN A 164 8.95 9.37 14.10
N SER A 165 8.01 9.54 15.02
CA SER A 165 7.76 8.58 16.10
C SER A 165 6.28 8.22 16.10
N LEU A 166 6.00 6.94 15.86
CA LEU A 166 4.64 6.41 15.83
C LEU A 166 4.30 5.70 17.13
N SER A 167 3.19 6.09 17.76
CA SER A 167 2.61 5.32 18.87
C SER A 167 2.11 3.95 18.39
N SER A 168 1.79 3.05 19.33
CA SER A 168 1.16 1.77 18.99
C SER A 168 -0.18 1.96 18.26
N LEU A 169 -0.94 3.01 18.60
CA LEU A 169 -2.18 3.36 17.91
C LEU A 169 -1.90 3.91 16.51
N ASP A 170 -0.89 4.77 16.32
CA ASP A 170 -0.53 5.26 14.98
C ASP A 170 -0.10 4.12 14.05
N LYS A 171 0.67 3.15 14.55
CA LYS A 171 1.06 1.96 13.77
C LYS A 171 -0.15 1.12 13.38
N LYS A 172 -1.12 0.97 14.28
CA LYS A 172 -2.29 0.12 14.04
C LYS A 172 -3.35 0.78 13.16
N PHE A 173 -3.63 2.06 13.38
CA PHE A 173 -4.76 2.77 12.80
C PHE A 173 -4.39 3.81 11.75
N GLY A 174 -3.10 4.10 11.58
CA GLY A 174 -2.63 5.17 10.71
C GLY A 174 -2.57 6.53 11.40
N PRO A 175 -1.40 7.20 11.47
CA PRO A 175 -1.29 8.51 12.10
C PRO A 175 -2.11 9.60 11.41
N VAL A 176 -2.40 9.45 10.12
CA VAL A 176 -3.23 10.37 9.33
C VAL A 176 -4.68 9.89 9.35
N LEU A 177 -4.92 8.60 9.06
CA LEU A 177 -6.28 8.04 9.00
C LEU A 177 -7.05 8.22 10.32
N ARG A 178 -6.42 7.94 11.47
CA ARG A 178 -7.08 8.07 12.79
C ARG A 178 -7.36 9.51 13.18
N LYS A 179 -6.71 10.49 12.55
CA LYS A 179 -6.98 11.93 12.76
C LYS A 179 -8.12 12.39 11.87
N GLN A 180 -8.12 11.95 10.61
CA GLN A 180 -9.16 12.29 9.64
C GLN A 180 -10.51 11.62 9.97
N LYS A 181 -10.49 10.36 10.43
CA LYS A 181 -11.67 9.55 10.78
C LYS A 181 -12.79 9.64 9.74
N THR A 182 -12.45 9.42 8.47
CA THR A 182 -13.44 9.43 7.39
C THR A 182 -14.52 8.37 7.64
N SER A 183 -15.68 8.49 6.97
CA SER A 183 -16.75 7.48 7.07
C SER A 183 -16.26 6.08 6.68
N VAL A 184 -15.35 5.99 5.69
CA VAL A 184 -14.73 4.74 5.26
C VAL A 184 -13.82 4.15 6.34
N PHE A 185 -13.02 4.99 7.01
CA PHE A 185 -12.22 4.57 8.17
C PHE A 185 -13.09 3.99 9.28
N VAL A 186 -14.16 4.70 9.65
CA VAL A 186 -15.10 4.25 10.68
C VAL A 186 -15.78 2.94 10.24
N ALA A 187 -16.18 2.81 8.98
CA ALA A 187 -16.81 1.60 8.45
C ALA A 187 -15.87 0.37 8.49
N LYS A 188 -14.58 0.53 8.15
CA LYS A 188 -13.59 -0.56 8.27
C LYS A 188 -13.52 -1.08 9.70
N TRP A 189 -13.42 -0.18 10.66
CA TRP A 189 -13.21 -0.53 12.05
C TRP A 189 -14.50 -0.97 12.74
N GLN A 190 -15.66 -0.49 12.31
CA GLN A 190 -16.95 -1.03 12.74
C GLN A 190 -17.12 -2.48 12.27
N LYS A 191 -16.78 -2.78 11.01
CA LYS A 191 -16.78 -4.17 10.50
C LYS A 191 -15.85 -5.08 11.31
N GLU A 192 -14.71 -4.55 11.77
CA GLU A 192 -13.82 -5.29 12.66
C GLU A 192 -14.42 -5.48 14.07
N LEU A 193 -15.14 -4.50 14.61
CA LEU A 193 -15.88 -4.66 15.87
C LEU A 193 -16.94 -5.76 15.74
N ASP A 194 -17.74 -5.76 14.67
CA ASP A 194 -18.78 -6.76 14.42
C ASP A 194 -18.17 -8.18 14.33
N ARG A 195 -16.99 -8.30 13.70
CA ARG A 195 -16.23 -9.55 13.65
C ARG A 195 -15.78 -9.99 15.04
N ILE A 196 -15.35 -9.05 15.89
CA ILE A 196 -14.93 -9.34 17.26
C ILE A 196 -16.13 -9.75 18.12
N ASP A 197 -17.30 -9.16 17.94
CA ASP A 197 -18.53 -9.57 18.65
C ASP A 197 -18.87 -11.03 18.35
N THR A 198 -18.74 -11.45 17.08
CA THR A 198 -18.90 -12.87 16.70
C THR A 198 -17.85 -13.77 17.38
N ILE A 199 -16.64 -13.27 17.63
CA ILE A 199 -15.60 -14.02 18.36
C ILE A 199 -15.98 -14.16 19.84
N PHE A 200 -16.54 -13.11 20.46
CA PHE A 200 -17.02 -13.18 21.84
C PHE A 200 -18.12 -14.23 21.99
N GLU A 201 -19.13 -14.23 21.12
CA GLU A 201 -20.20 -15.24 21.14
C GLU A 201 -19.65 -16.68 21.08
N ASN A 202 -18.70 -16.93 20.18
CA ASN A 202 -18.07 -18.24 20.04
C ASN A 202 -17.24 -18.64 21.27
N LEU A 203 -16.49 -17.69 21.86
CA LEU A 203 -15.70 -17.95 23.05
C LEU A 203 -16.58 -18.20 24.28
N GLU A 204 -17.67 -17.44 24.43
CA GLU A 204 -18.65 -17.60 25.51
C GLU A 204 -19.38 -18.94 25.40
N PHE A 205 -19.82 -19.31 24.20
CA PHE A 205 -20.41 -20.63 23.94
C PHE A 205 -19.44 -21.78 24.27
N ALA A 206 -18.14 -21.59 24.00
CA ALA A 206 -17.09 -22.53 24.34
C ALA A 206 -16.66 -22.50 25.83
N GLY A 207 -17.28 -21.68 26.68
CA GLY A 207 -16.95 -21.53 28.10
C GLY A 207 -15.60 -20.84 28.37
N LYS A 208 -15.10 -20.01 27.44
CA LYS A 208 -13.79 -19.36 27.47
C LYS A 208 -13.84 -17.85 27.77
N ALA A 209 -14.91 -17.38 28.41
CA ALA A 209 -15.14 -15.97 28.72
C ALA A 209 -14.02 -15.32 29.58
N ASP A 210 -13.35 -16.10 30.43
CA ASP A 210 -12.25 -15.60 31.28
C ASP A 210 -10.86 -15.97 30.74
N SER A 211 -10.77 -16.49 29.51
CA SER A 211 -9.49 -16.89 28.93
C SER A 211 -8.60 -15.68 28.60
N PRO A 212 -7.26 -15.86 28.57
CA PRO A 212 -6.34 -14.80 28.11
C PRO A 212 -6.71 -14.26 26.72
N ILE A 213 -7.15 -15.14 25.82
CA ILE A 213 -7.59 -14.80 24.47
C ILE A 213 -8.81 -13.87 24.51
N TYR A 214 -9.77 -14.09 25.41
CA TYR A 214 -10.91 -13.18 25.56
C TYR A 214 -10.46 -11.79 26.00
N GLN A 215 -9.53 -11.68 26.94
CA GLN A 215 -8.99 -10.39 27.40
C GLN A 215 -8.22 -9.66 26.28
N GLU A 216 -7.48 -10.38 25.43
CA GLU A 216 -6.81 -9.81 24.26
C GLU A 216 -7.83 -9.20 23.28
N TRP A 217 -8.91 -9.93 22.96
CA TRP A 217 -9.97 -9.41 22.10
C TRP A 217 -10.72 -8.24 22.75
N LYS A 218 -10.97 -8.27 24.06
CA LYS A 218 -11.57 -7.17 24.82
C LYS A 218 -10.73 -5.90 24.76
N ASN A 219 -9.42 -6.01 24.97
CA ASN A 219 -8.51 -4.88 24.83
C ASN A 219 -8.51 -4.33 23.40
N LYS A 220 -8.48 -5.21 22.40
CA LYS A 220 -8.56 -4.80 20.99
C LYS A 220 -9.87 -4.07 20.68
N TYR A 221 -11.00 -4.59 21.18
CA TYR A 221 -12.33 -4.02 21.01
C TYR A 221 -12.40 -2.60 21.58
N GLN A 222 -11.96 -2.41 22.84
CA GLN A 222 -11.94 -1.11 23.50
C GLN A 222 -11.06 -0.10 22.76
N GLN A 223 -9.87 -0.51 22.31
CA GLN A 223 -9.00 0.36 21.51
C GLN A 223 -9.67 0.84 20.22
N ILE A 224 -10.37 -0.06 19.51
CA ILE A 224 -11.05 0.31 18.27
C ILE A 224 -12.19 1.30 18.59
N GLN A 225 -13.00 1.02 19.61
CA GLN A 225 -14.07 1.93 20.04
C GLN A 225 -13.56 3.32 20.42
N GLU A 226 -12.44 3.42 21.14
CA GLU A 226 -11.83 4.70 21.48
C GLU A 226 -11.34 5.47 20.26
N VAL A 227 -10.81 4.77 19.26
CA VAL A 227 -10.28 5.40 18.05
C VAL A 227 -11.38 5.89 17.13
N ILE A 228 -12.50 5.16 16.99
CA ILE A 228 -13.58 5.54 16.07
C ILE A 228 -14.66 6.44 16.68
N LYS A 229 -14.66 6.65 18.01
CA LYS A 229 -15.44 7.70 18.67
C LYS A 229 -15.03 9.09 18.19
#